data_AF-A0A2V8XP56-F1
#
_entry.id   AF-A0A2V8XP56-F1
#
_cell.length_a   1.000
_cell.length_b   1.000
_cell.length_c   1.000
_cell.angle_alpha   90.00
_cell.angle_beta   90.00
_cell.angle_gamma   90.00
#
_symmetry.space_group_name_H-M   'P 1'
#
loop_
_entity.id
_entity.type
_entity.pdbx_description
1 polymer ?
#
loop_
_entity_poly.entity_id
_entity_poly.type
_entity_poly.pdbx_seq_one_letter_code
_entity_poly.pdbx_strand_id
1 'polypeptide(L)'
;MRESRRAFVMSVAAAASALATMPTMLCAQRPIIPPPPPEPAEKGNPADVHSSPAADAAAKRTLLLKNEKEFREGVERLYELTSALRDELQKTATTDVFSLHIVKQTQEIEKLAKLLRSKAKSA
;
A
#
# COMPACT_ATOMS: atom_id res chain seq x y z
N MET A 1 -25.88 -23.49 -21.08
CA MET A 1 -25.19 -22.83 -19.92
C MET A 1 -24.33 -23.77 -19.05
N ARG A 2 -24.36 -25.11 -19.19
CA ARG A 2 -23.50 -26.02 -18.39
C ARG A 2 -22.11 -26.28 -18.99
N GLU A 3 -21.92 -26.00 -20.28
CA GLU A 3 -20.68 -26.28 -21.02
C GLU A 3 -19.57 -25.25 -20.70
N SER A 4 -19.93 -23.98 -20.51
CA SER A 4 -18.98 -22.91 -20.17
C SER A 4 -18.29 -23.10 -18.82
N ARG A 5 -18.94 -23.77 -17.86
CA ARG A 5 -18.38 -24.06 -16.54
C ARG A 5 -17.34 -25.19 -16.58
N ARG A 6 -17.52 -26.18 -17.46
CA ARG A 6 -16.56 -27.30 -17.60
C ARG A 6 -15.29 -26.87 -18.32
N ALA A 7 -15.42 -26.00 -19.34
CA ALA A 7 -14.29 -25.44 -20.06
C ALA A 7 -13.40 -24.57 -19.15
N PHE A 8 -14.01 -23.78 -18.25
CA PHE A 8 -13.27 -22.95 -17.31
C PHE A 8 -12.50 -23.76 -16.25
N VAL A 9 -13.11 -24.83 -15.72
CA VAL A 9 -12.44 -25.70 -14.73
C VAL A 9 -11.27 -26.48 -15.36
N MET A 10 -11.38 -26.88 -16.64
CA MET A 10 -10.26 -27.52 -17.34
C MET A 10 -9.08 -26.58 -17.63
N SER A 11 -9.29 -25.27 -17.72
CA SER A 11 -8.20 -24.31 -17.97
C SER A 11 -7.30 -24.07 -16.76
N VAL A 12 -7.77 -24.37 -15.54
CA VAL A 12 -7.00 -24.17 -14.30
C VAL A 12 -6.10 -25.39 -13.98
N ALA A 13 -6.44 -26.57 -14.48
CA ALA A 13 -5.67 -27.79 -14.22
C ALA A 13 -4.37 -27.91 -15.05
N ALA A 14 -4.21 -27.13 -16.13
CA ALA A 14 -3.07 -27.23 -17.03
C ALA A 14 -1.82 -26.42 -16.59
N ALA A 15 -1.90 -25.65 -15.51
CA ALA A 15 -0.81 -24.78 -15.07
C ALA A 15 0.14 -25.40 -14.01
N ALA A 16 -0.01 -26.70 -13.71
CA ALA A 16 0.67 -27.35 -12.58
C ALA A 16 1.89 -28.22 -12.95
N SER A 17 2.41 -28.15 -14.17
CA SER A 17 3.53 -29.03 -14.59
C SER A 17 4.59 -28.29 -15.40
N ALA A 18 5.49 -27.56 -14.72
CA ALA A 18 6.83 -27.24 -15.24
C ALA A 18 7.74 -26.64 -14.14
N LEU A 19 8.02 -27.37 -13.06
CA LEU A 19 9.15 -27.07 -12.18
C LEU A 19 10.02 -28.32 -12.04
N ALA A 20 10.94 -28.53 -12.98
CA ALA A 20 12.16 -29.31 -12.76
C ALA A 20 13.02 -29.26 -14.02
N THR A 21 14.02 -28.39 -14.04
CA THR A 21 15.41 -28.70 -14.42
C THR A 21 16.19 -27.39 -14.48
N MET A 22 16.97 -27.11 -13.43
CA MET A 22 18.07 -26.16 -13.52
C MET A 22 19.37 -26.96 -13.52
N PRO A 23 20.29 -26.74 -14.48
CA PRO A 23 21.55 -27.45 -14.52
C PRO A 23 22.47 -26.97 -13.38
N THR A 24 23.05 -27.94 -12.68
CA THR A 24 24.07 -27.76 -11.66
C THR A 24 25.32 -27.15 -12.30
N MET A 25 25.58 -25.86 -12.05
CA MET A 25 26.85 -25.23 -12.41
C MET A 25 27.96 -25.81 -11.52
N LEU A 26 28.82 -26.64 -12.10
CA LEU A 26 30.05 -27.10 -11.45
C LEU A 26 31.03 -25.91 -11.35
N CYS A 27 31.28 -25.44 -10.14
CA CYS A 27 32.35 -24.48 -9.86
C CYS A 27 33.72 -25.16 -10.05
N ALA A 28 34.42 -24.85 -11.14
CA ALA A 28 35.86 -25.07 -11.23
C ALA A 28 36.59 -23.91 -10.53
N GLN A 29 37.17 -24.15 -9.35
CA GLN A 29 38.02 -23.16 -8.67
C GLN A 29 39.39 -23.10 -9.35
N ARG A 30 39.73 -21.95 -9.96
CA ARG A 30 41.13 -21.64 -10.31
C ARG A 30 41.85 -21.12 -9.06
N PRO A 31 43.13 -21.45 -8.82
CA PRO A 31 43.90 -20.86 -7.74
C PRO A 31 44.04 -19.34 -7.95
N ILE A 32 43.53 -18.56 -7.02
CA ILE A 32 43.71 -17.10 -7.00
C ILE A 32 45.08 -16.81 -6.38
N ILE A 33 45.99 -16.26 -7.17
CA ILE A 33 47.19 -15.58 -6.65
C ILE A 33 46.71 -14.26 -6.04
N PRO A 34 46.93 -13.99 -4.74
CA PRO A 34 46.50 -12.73 -4.14
C PRO A 34 47.36 -11.56 -4.66
N PRO A 35 46.75 -10.46 -5.15
CA PRO A 35 47.49 -9.23 -5.43
C PRO A 35 47.97 -8.58 -4.12
N PRO A 36 49.06 -7.78 -4.16
CA PRO A 36 49.58 -7.09 -2.98
C PRO A 36 48.52 -6.15 -2.36
N PRO A 37 48.55 -5.96 -1.02
CA PRO A 37 47.56 -5.15 -0.33
C PRO A 37 47.58 -3.69 -0.82
N PRO A 38 46.41 -3.09 -1.12
CA PRO A 38 46.33 -1.68 -1.49
C PRO A 38 46.62 -0.79 -0.27
N GLU A 39 47.34 0.30 -0.51
CA GLU A 39 47.54 1.39 0.45
C GLU A 39 46.19 1.91 0.98
N PRO A 40 46.10 2.39 2.24
CA PRO A 40 44.86 2.90 2.80
C PRO A 40 44.30 4.03 1.94
N ALA A 41 43.18 3.77 1.28
CA ALA A 41 42.43 4.80 0.59
C ALA A 41 41.81 5.73 1.65
N GLU A 42 42.39 6.90 1.85
CA GLU A 42 41.73 8.04 2.47
C GLU A 42 40.63 8.52 1.49
N LYS A 43 39.52 7.78 1.44
CA LYS A 43 38.29 8.20 0.77
C LYS A 43 37.33 8.72 1.81
N GLY A 44 37.50 9.99 2.19
CA GLY A 44 36.36 10.80 2.58
C GLY A 44 35.42 10.89 1.38
N ASN A 45 34.29 10.20 1.45
CA ASN A 45 33.26 10.25 0.41
C ASN A 45 32.61 11.65 0.45
N PRO A 46 32.68 12.47 -0.62
CA PRO A 46 32.03 13.78 -0.62
C PRO A 46 30.49 13.70 -0.69
N ALA A 47 29.91 12.49 -0.69
CA ALA A 47 28.47 12.26 -0.66
C ALA A 47 27.86 12.25 0.76
N ASP A 48 28.66 12.29 1.82
CA ASP A 48 28.16 12.42 3.21
C ASP A 48 27.85 13.87 3.61
N VAL A 49 27.92 14.80 2.65
CA VAL A 49 27.64 16.22 2.88
C VAL A 49 26.16 16.49 2.56
N HIS A 50 25.36 16.63 3.63
CA HIS A 50 24.01 17.21 3.69
C HIS A 50 22.79 16.29 3.79
N SER A 51 22.78 15.36 4.75
CA SER A 51 21.58 15.18 5.59
C SER A 51 21.95 15.54 7.01
N SER A 52 21.78 16.83 7.36
CA SER A 52 21.87 17.21 8.77
C SER A 52 20.72 16.53 9.50
N PRO A 53 20.96 15.80 10.61
CA PRO A 53 19.89 15.17 11.39
C PRO A 53 18.79 16.16 11.81
N ALA A 54 19.13 17.45 11.91
CA ALA A 54 18.19 18.53 12.17
C ALA A 54 17.22 18.81 11.00
N ALA A 55 17.69 18.72 9.75
CA ALA A 55 16.86 18.87 8.56
C ALA A 55 15.88 17.71 8.42
N ASP A 56 16.33 16.48 8.68
CA ASP A 56 15.45 15.29 8.68
C ASP A 56 14.41 15.35 9.80
N ALA A 57 14.78 15.84 10.99
CA ALA A 57 13.85 16.05 12.09
C ALA A 57 12.79 17.12 11.77
N ALA A 58 13.20 18.21 11.11
CA ALA A 58 12.27 19.25 10.67
C ALA A 58 11.30 18.74 9.60
N ALA A 59 11.79 17.97 8.60
CA ALA A 59 10.95 17.35 7.58
C ALA A 59 9.96 16.33 8.16
N LYS A 60 10.36 15.57 9.17
CA LYS A 60 9.45 14.66 9.89
C LYS A 60 8.36 15.44 10.64
N ARG A 61 8.71 16.53 11.32
CA ARG A 61 7.73 17.38 12.03
C ARG A 61 6.71 18.00 11.07
N THR A 62 7.14 18.51 9.92
CA THR A 62 6.20 19.10 8.94
C THR A 62 5.26 18.05 8.36
N LEU A 63 5.74 16.83 8.12
CA LEU A 63 4.91 15.70 7.70
C LEU A 63 3.87 15.33 8.77
N LEU A 64 4.26 15.25 10.05
CA LEU A 64 3.34 14.95 11.14
C LEU A 64 2.22 15.99 11.27
N LEU A 65 2.56 17.29 11.19
CA LEU A 65 1.57 18.37 11.23
C LEU A 65 0.59 18.30 10.05
N LYS A 66 1.09 17.98 8.86
CA LYS A 66 0.24 17.78 7.68
C LYS A 66 -0.70 16.59 7.86
N ASN A 67 -0.19 15.46 8.37
CA ASN A 67 -1.01 14.29 8.66
C ASN A 67 -2.11 14.58 9.67
N GLU A 68 -1.81 15.32 10.75
CA GLU A 68 -2.79 15.71 11.76
C GLU A 68 -3.90 16.57 11.16
N LYS A 69 -3.54 17.56 10.33
CA LYS A 69 -4.52 18.41 9.64
C LYS A 69 -5.43 17.60 8.72
N GLU A 70 -4.84 16.77 7.85
CA GLU A 70 -5.60 15.91 6.93
C GLU A 70 -6.48 14.90 7.68
N PHE A 71 -6.03 14.42 8.84
CA PHE A 71 -6.81 13.53 9.69
C PHE A 71 -8.04 14.25 10.25
N ARG A 72 -7.88 15.48 10.77
CA ARG A 72 -9.00 16.30 11.25
C ARG A 72 -10.01 16.59 10.14
N GLU A 73 -9.55 17.05 8.98
CA GLU A 73 -10.41 17.30 7.82
C GLU A 73 -11.15 16.03 7.36
N GLY A 74 -10.48 14.87 7.43
CA GLY A 74 -11.11 13.59 7.12
C GLY A 74 -12.20 13.18 8.10
N VAL A 75 -12.02 13.47 9.40
CA VAL A 75 -13.05 13.23 10.43
C VAL A 75 -14.25 14.16 10.24
N GLU A 76 -14.04 15.43 9.91
CA GLU A 76 -15.12 16.38 9.57
C GLU A 76 -15.92 15.89 8.36
N ARG A 77 -15.26 15.48 7.28
CA ARG A 77 -15.95 14.89 6.12
C ARG A 77 -16.74 13.63 6.47
N LEU A 78 -16.20 12.79 7.35
CA LEU A 78 -16.91 11.60 7.80
C LEU A 78 -18.22 11.99 8.51
N TYR A 79 -18.16 12.98 9.39
CA TYR A 79 -19.33 13.52 10.08
C TYR A 79 -20.38 14.05 9.10
N GLU A 80 -19.97 14.85 8.11
CA GLU A 80 -20.86 15.39 7.08
C GLU A 80 -21.58 14.27 6.30
N LEU A 81 -20.84 13.28 5.80
CA LEU A 81 -21.43 12.17 5.03
C LEU A 81 -22.39 11.33 5.88
N THR A 82 -22.02 11.02 7.13
CA THR A 82 -22.92 10.29 8.03
C THR A 82 -24.19 11.09 8.36
N SER A 83 -24.08 12.42 8.47
CA SER A 83 -25.23 13.29 8.70
C SER A 83 -26.15 13.31 7.49
N ALA A 84 -25.59 13.46 6.28
CA ALA A 84 -26.34 13.40 5.03
C ALA A 84 -27.07 12.05 4.85
N LEU A 85 -26.39 10.94 5.13
CA LEU A 85 -26.97 9.60 5.08
C LEU A 85 -28.14 9.45 6.06
N ARG A 86 -27.98 9.93 7.30
CA ARG A 86 -29.06 9.95 8.30
C ARG A 86 -30.28 10.72 7.79
N ASP A 87 -30.06 11.91 7.24
CA ASP A 87 -31.14 12.76 6.76
C ASP A 87 -31.86 12.15 5.55
N GLU A 88 -31.14 11.44 4.69
CA GLU A 88 -31.72 10.69 3.56
C GLU A 88 -32.53 9.49 4.03
N LEU A 89 -32.06 8.76 5.06
CA LEU A 89 -32.81 7.68 5.69
C LEU A 89 -34.08 8.18 6.40
N GLN A 90 -34.07 9.38 7.00
CA GLN A 90 -35.27 9.95 7.61
C GLN A 90 -36.34 10.32 6.56
N LYS A 91 -35.92 10.68 5.34
CA LYS A 91 -36.83 10.99 4.22
C LYS A 91 -37.34 9.72 3.53
N THR A 92 -36.58 8.63 3.59
CA THR A 92 -36.92 7.37 2.94
C THR A 92 -37.82 6.55 3.86
N ALA A 93 -39.12 6.48 3.56
CA ALA A 93 -40.04 5.64 4.31
C ALA A 93 -39.59 4.18 4.29
N THR A 94 -39.60 3.53 5.46
CA THR A 94 -38.97 2.25 5.82
C THR A 94 -39.40 1.00 5.03
N THR A 95 -40.13 1.15 3.93
CA THR A 95 -40.62 0.03 3.09
C THR A 95 -39.97 -0.06 1.71
N ASP A 96 -39.16 0.93 1.31
CA ASP A 96 -38.47 0.91 0.02
C ASP A 96 -37.08 0.24 0.09
N VAL A 97 -36.72 -0.44 -1.00
CA VAL A 97 -35.35 -0.91 -1.23
C VAL A 97 -34.44 0.31 -1.25
N PHE A 98 -33.37 0.31 -0.44
CA PHE A 98 -32.44 1.43 -0.39
C PHE A 98 -31.94 1.80 -1.78
N SER A 99 -31.98 3.09 -2.08
CA SER A 99 -31.53 3.62 -3.36
C SER A 99 -30.04 3.27 -3.57
N LEU A 100 -29.63 3.12 -4.84
CA LEU A 100 -28.21 2.98 -5.18
C LEU A 100 -27.37 4.16 -4.66
N HIS A 101 -28.00 5.31 -4.40
CA HIS A 101 -27.35 6.47 -3.82
C HIS A 101 -26.95 6.22 -2.35
N ILE A 102 -27.85 5.70 -1.52
CA ILE A 102 -27.56 5.31 -0.13
C ILE A 102 -26.42 4.28 -0.06
N VAL A 103 -26.42 3.31 -0.98
CA VAL A 103 -25.34 2.32 -1.08
C VAL A 103 -23.99 2.97 -1.46
N LYS A 104 -23.98 3.96 -2.35
CA LYS A 104 -22.75 4.69 -2.70
C LYS A 104 -22.24 5.55 -1.56
N GLN A 105 -23.11 6.29 -0.86
CA GLN A 105 -22.74 7.10 0.30
C GLN A 105 -22.12 6.23 1.40
N THR A 106 -22.72 5.07 1.70
CA THR A 106 -22.17 4.13 2.69
C THR A 106 -20.79 3.59 2.29
N GLN A 107 -20.57 3.29 1.00
CA GLN A 107 -19.24 2.92 0.49
C GLN A 107 -18.21 4.04 0.62
N GLU A 108 -18.60 5.30 0.41
CA GLU A 108 -17.72 6.45 0.59
C GLU A 108 -17.32 6.64 2.06
N ILE A 109 -18.27 6.49 2.97
CA ILE A 109 -18.03 6.47 4.42
C ILE A 109 -17.05 5.36 4.78
N GLU A 110 -17.22 4.15 4.25
CA GLU A 110 -16.31 3.02 4.48
C GLU A 110 -14.88 3.33 3.99
N LYS A 111 -14.75 3.91 2.79
CA LYS A 111 -13.45 4.30 2.23
C LYS A 111 -12.76 5.34 3.11
N LEU A 112 -13.47 6.38 3.53
CA LEU A 112 -12.91 7.41 4.41
C LEU A 112 -12.51 6.84 5.77
N ALA A 113 -13.35 6.00 6.38
CA ALA A 113 -13.02 5.34 7.64
C ALA A 113 -11.76 4.46 7.52
N LYS A 114 -11.60 3.73 6.41
CA LYS A 114 -10.39 2.94 6.13
C LYS A 114 -9.15 3.82 5.95
N LEU A 115 -9.28 4.94 5.25
CA LEU A 115 -8.19 5.90 5.06
C LEU A 115 -7.78 6.57 6.38
N LEU A 116 -8.74 6.94 7.24
CA LEU A 116 -8.45 7.48 8.56
C LEU A 116 -7.75 6.44 9.43
N ARG A 117 -8.22 5.18 9.40
CA ARG A 117 -7.55 4.09 10.12
C ARG A 117 -6.12 3.87 9.63
N SER A 118 -5.86 3.92 8.33
CA SER A 118 -4.49 3.76 7.82
C SER A 118 -3.62 4.94 8.23
N LYS A 119 -4.12 6.18 8.12
CA LYS A 119 -3.42 7.39 8.57
C LYS A 119 -3.10 7.35 10.07
N ALA A 120 -4.03 6.92 10.91
CA ALA A 120 -3.83 6.80 12.36
C ALA A 120 -2.80 5.73 12.74
N LYS A 121 -2.57 4.73 11.90
CA LYS A 121 -1.52 3.71 12.12
C LYS A 121 -0.15 4.13 11.59
N SER A 122 -0.12 5.01 10.59
CA SER A 122 1.11 5.47 9.93
C SER A 122 1.64 6.80 10.46
N ALA A 123 0.83 7.54 11.23
CA ALA A 123 1.24 8.71 11.98
C ALA A 123 1.95 8.30 13.28
#